data_AF-F4QBN9-F1
#
_entry.id   AF-F4QBN9-F1
#
_cell.length_a   1.000
_cell.length_b   1.000
_cell.length_c   1.000
_cell.angle_alpha   90.00
_cell.angle_beta   90.00
_cell.angle_gamma   90.00
#
_symmetry.space_group_name_H-M   'P 1'
#
loop_
_entity.id
_entity.type
_entity.pdbx_description
1 polymer ?
#
loop_
_entity_poly.entity_id
_entity_poly.type
_entity_poly.pdbx_seq_one_letter_code
_entity_poly.pdbx_strand_id
1 'polypeptide(L)'
;MNIFILDINQKKNIKYHCDKHVVKLILEAVQMLYCCWHVTQEGDEEWKRNAPEGYLKVTHKNHRINRWVRTNYASYDFTVSYAKELLSEYEYRYEKKHSYIRHVDWLSTNKPDKLDKANNLTLMPVAMPDQYKVDPIQTWDDIVASYRAYYIAEKLRFCTYRKGDWPSWLPSKPDPKKKEKEEKEEEEKKEEKKKVKKMVDKTITTTSSRGRKIQKVVQVEEEEEESDE
;
A
#
# COMPACT_ATOMS: atom_id res chain seq x y z
N MET A 1 1.12 2.05 1.48
CA MET A 1 1.36 2.35 0.07
C MET A 1 1.87 1.13 -0.64
N ASN A 2 1.27 0.80 -1.77
CA ASN A 2 1.65 -0.33 -2.58
C ASN A 2 1.32 -0.08 -4.06
N ILE A 3 2.02 -0.76 -4.96
CA ILE A 3 1.62 -0.91 -6.36
C ILE A 3 1.33 -2.40 -6.52
N PHE A 4 0.05 -2.76 -6.64
CA PHE A 4 -0.32 -4.15 -6.87
C PHE A 4 -0.11 -4.48 -8.35
N ILE A 5 0.65 -5.53 -8.64
CA ILE A 5 0.86 -6.05 -10.00
C ILE A 5 0.16 -7.41 -10.09
N LEU A 6 -1.06 -7.43 -10.60
CA LEU A 6 -1.91 -8.61 -10.76
C LEU A 6 -1.85 -9.20 -12.18
N ASP A 7 -1.20 -8.50 -13.10
CA ASP A 7 -0.88 -8.92 -14.47
C ASP A 7 0.31 -8.09 -14.99
N ILE A 8 1.08 -8.64 -15.94
CA ILE A 8 2.19 -7.93 -16.58
C ILE A 8 1.65 -6.85 -17.53
N ASN A 9 0.53 -7.11 -18.19
CA ASN A 9 -0.12 -6.09 -19.00
C ASN A 9 -0.80 -5.07 -18.08
N GLN A 10 -0.34 -3.82 -18.13
CA GLN A 10 -0.78 -2.79 -17.19
C GLN A 10 -2.28 -2.51 -17.24
N LYS A 11 -2.91 -2.50 -18.43
CA LYS A 11 -4.37 -2.32 -18.55
C LYS A 11 -5.13 -3.46 -17.90
N LYS A 12 -4.66 -4.69 -18.10
CA LYS A 12 -5.24 -5.89 -17.48
C LYS A 12 -5.03 -5.90 -15.97
N ASN A 13 -3.85 -5.49 -15.50
CA ASN A 13 -3.55 -5.31 -14.08
C ASN A 13 -4.58 -4.38 -13.41
N ILE A 14 -4.83 -3.21 -14.00
CA ILE A 14 -5.80 -2.25 -13.45
C ILE A 14 -7.20 -2.83 -13.40
N LYS A 15 -7.65 -3.50 -14.47
CA LYS A 15 -8.97 -4.16 -14.50
C LYS A 15 -9.13 -5.21 -13.39
N TYR A 16 -8.04 -5.86 -12.97
CA TYR A 16 -8.07 -6.85 -11.89
C TYR A 16 -8.16 -6.27 -10.48
N HIS A 17 -7.89 -4.98 -10.29
CA HIS A 17 -8.14 -4.35 -9.00
C HIS A 17 -9.65 -4.33 -8.67
N CYS A 18 -9.99 -4.63 -7.42
CA CYS A 18 -11.35 -4.54 -6.94
C CYS A 18 -11.74 -3.06 -6.76
N ASP A 19 -13.04 -2.79 -6.68
CA ASP A 19 -13.57 -1.42 -6.67
C ASP A 19 -12.92 -0.53 -5.58
N LYS A 20 -12.76 -1.07 -4.36
CA LYS A 20 -12.11 -0.37 -3.24
C LYS A 20 -10.65 0.00 -3.55
N HIS A 21 -9.94 -0.89 -4.25
CA HIS A 21 -8.56 -0.66 -4.62
C HIS A 21 -8.40 0.32 -5.76
N VAL A 22 -9.30 0.32 -6.76
CA VAL A 22 -9.27 1.34 -7.83
C VAL A 22 -9.29 2.75 -7.23
N VAL A 23 -10.14 3.00 -6.22
CA VAL A 23 -10.19 4.32 -5.55
C VAL A 23 -8.91 4.58 -4.74
N LYS A 24 -8.52 3.62 -3.88
CA LYS A 24 -7.42 3.82 -2.93
C LYS A 24 -6.06 3.99 -3.62
N LEU A 25 -5.81 3.22 -4.69
CA LEU A 25 -4.50 3.14 -5.32
C LEU A 25 -4.16 4.40 -6.12
N ILE A 26 -5.15 5.19 -6.54
CA ILE A 26 -4.90 6.52 -7.15
C ILE A 26 -4.18 7.43 -6.15
N LEU A 27 -4.70 7.54 -4.92
CA LEU A 27 -4.08 8.34 -3.87
C LEU A 27 -2.66 7.83 -3.57
N GLU A 28 -2.49 6.52 -3.40
CA GLU A 28 -1.17 5.95 -3.09
C GLU A 28 -0.18 6.21 -4.24
N ALA A 29 -0.57 6.05 -5.50
CA ALA A 29 0.28 6.33 -6.65
C ALA A 29 0.72 7.80 -6.71
N VAL A 30 -0.21 8.73 -6.50
CA VAL A 30 0.08 10.17 -6.47
C VAL A 30 0.99 10.52 -5.28
N GLN A 31 0.79 9.91 -4.11
CA GLN A 31 1.69 10.06 -2.96
C GLN A 31 3.11 9.56 -3.27
N MET A 32 3.25 8.44 -3.98
CA MET A 32 4.56 7.92 -4.41
C MET A 32 5.26 8.87 -5.37
N LEU A 33 4.53 9.40 -6.35
CA LEU A 33 5.05 10.33 -7.34
C LEU A 33 5.49 11.66 -6.71
N TYR A 34 4.68 12.25 -5.82
CA TYR A 34 5.12 13.45 -5.09
C TYR A 34 6.27 13.15 -4.12
N CYS A 35 6.30 11.97 -3.48
CA CYS A 35 7.46 11.56 -2.69
C CYS A 35 8.74 11.53 -3.53
N CYS A 36 8.66 11.14 -4.82
CA CYS A 36 9.79 11.23 -5.73
C CYS A 36 10.24 12.69 -5.88
N TRP A 37 9.34 13.61 -6.26
CA TRP A 37 9.62 15.04 -6.42
C TRP A 37 10.30 15.67 -5.20
N HIS A 38 9.70 15.53 -4.01
CA HIS A 38 10.27 16.12 -2.79
C HIS A 38 11.66 15.58 -2.45
N VAL A 39 11.94 14.31 -2.74
CA VAL A 39 13.21 13.68 -2.37
C VAL A 39 14.30 13.98 -3.39
N THR A 40 13.98 13.94 -4.68
CA THR A 40 14.97 14.19 -5.73
C THR A 40 15.27 15.68 -5.89
N GLN A 41 14.31 16.55 -5.57
CA GLN A 41 14.46 18.02 -5.59
C GLN A 41 14.75 18.61 -4.21
N GLU A 42 15.35 17.85 -3.28
CA GLU A 42 15.70 18.37 -1.96
C GLU A 42 16.60 19.63 -2.11
N GLY A 43 16.20 20.72 -1.44
CA GLY A 43 16.84 22.04 -1.54
C GLY A 43 16.37 22.92 -2.72
N ASP A 44 15.50 22.43 -3.59
CA ASP A 44 14.90 23.19 -4.69
C ASP A 44 13.37 23.17 -4.61
N GLU A 45 12.78 24.33 -4.38
CA GLU A 45 11.35 24.51 -4.17
C GLU A 45 10.64 25.15 -5.37
N GLU A 46 11.33 25.37 -6.48
CA GLU A 46 10.74 26.01 -7.65
C GLU A 46 9.58 25.20 -8.23
N TRP A 47 9.74 23.87 -8.28
CA TRP A 47 8.70 22.97 -8.79
C TRP A 47 7.36 23.11 -8.04
N LYS A 48 7.37 23.48 -6.75
CA LYS A 48 6.15 23.65 -5.94
C LYS A 48 5.31 24.84 -6.42
N ARG A 49 5.91 25.84 -7.06
CA ARG A 49 5.19 26.99 -7.63
C ARG A 49 4.36 26.60 -8.85
N ASN A 50 4.85 25.60 -9.60
CA ASN A 50 4.22 25.10 -10.81
C ASN A 50 3.35 23.86 -10.57
N ALA A 51 3.49 23.22 -9.41
CA ALA A 51 2.68 22.07 -9.02
C ALA A 51 1.22 22.47 -8.76
N PRO A 52 0.25 21.56 -9.02
CA PRO A 52 -1.15 21.80 -8.70
C PRO A 52 -1.35 22.12 -7.21
N GLU A 53 -2.32 22.99 -6.92
CA GLU A 53 -2.74 23.29 -5.55
C GLU A 53 -3.07 21.99 -4.80
N GLY A 54 -2.65 21.90 -3.54
CA GLY A 54 -2.84 20.70 -2.73
C GLY A 54 -1.91 19.53 -3.11
N TYR A 55 -0.77 19.78 -3.77
CA TYR A 55 0.26 18.76 -3.98
C TYR A 55 0.60 18.04 -2.66
N LEU A 56 0.82 16.73 -2.74
CA LEU A 56 0.92 15.91 -1.55
C LEU A 56 2.29 16.06 -0.88
N LYS A 57 2.29 16.07 0.47
CA LYS A 57 3.53 16.05 1.27
C LYS A 57 4.19 14.68 1.20
N VAL A 58 5.49 14.62 1.52
CA VAL A 58 6.23 13.36 1.64
C VAL A 58 5.52 12.40 2.58
N THR A 59 5.31 11.16 2.13
CA THR A 59 4.89 10.07 3.00
C THR A 59 5.76 8.84 2.73
N HIS A 60 6.08 8.08 3.77
CA HIS A 60 6.78 6.79 3.65
C HIS A 60 8.10 6.87 2.84
N LYS A 61 8.92 7.92 2.99
CA LYS A 61 10.17 8.17 2.21
C LYS A 61 11.03 6.92 2.02
N ASN A 62 11.17 6.10 3.07
CA ASN A 62 12.03 4.91 3.08
C ASN A 62 11.33 3.61 2.67
N HIS A 63 10.04 3.65 2.33
CA HIS A 63 9.31 2.48 1.85
C HIS A 63 9.91 1.99 0.52
N ARG A 64 10.08 0.68 0.38
CA ARG A 64 10.77 0.06 -0.77
C ARG A 64 10.15 0.43 -2.11
N ILE A 65 8.82 0.51 -2.20
CA ILE A 65 8.16 0.96 -3.44
C ILE A 65 8.48 2.43 -3.72
N ASN A 66 8.46 3.30 -2.71
CA ASN A 66 8.84 4.71 -2.89
C ASN A 66 10.29 4.85 -3.35
N ARG A 67 11.20 3.99 -2.87
CA ARG A 67 12.59 3.95 -3.34
C ARG A 67 12.66 3.55 -4.81
N TRP A 68 11.88 2.54 -5.20
CA TRP A 68 11.81 2.09 -6.59
C TRP A 68 11.23 3.14 -7.54
N VAL A 69 10.14 3.82 -7.17
CA VAL A 69 9.52 4.88 -8.00
C VAL A 69 10.51 6.01 -8.32
N ARG A 70 11.48 6.26 -7.42
CA ARG A 70 12.52 7.28 -7.60
C ARG A 70 13.88 6.70 -8.03
N THR A 71 13.93 5.47 -8.52
CA THR A 71 15.19 4.90 -9.03
C THR A 71 15.60 5.61 -10.32
N ASN A 72 14.68 5.76 -11.27
CA ASN A 72 14.93 6.38 -12.57
C ASN A 72 13.63 6.79 -13.27
N TYR A 73 13.75 7.41 -14.45
CA TYR A 73 12.62 7.85 -15.27
C TYR A 73 11.69 6.70 -15.65
N ALA A 74 12.21 5.51 -15.99
CA ALA A 74 11.36 4.37 -16.34
C ALA A 74 10.43 3.94 -15.19
N SER A 75 10.94 3.92 -13.96
CA SER A 75 10.15 3.53 -12.77
C SER A 75 9.11 4.60 -12.40
N TYR A 76 9.47 5.88 -12.58
CA TYR A 76 8.55 7.00 -12.44
C TYR A 76 7.44 6.93 -13.49
N ASP A 77 7.79 6.75 -14.77
CA ASP A 77 6.85 6.66 -15.89
C ASP A 77 5.90 5.46 -15.76
N PHE A 78 6.39 4.32 -15.30
CA PHE A 78 5.55 3.19 -14.96
C PHE A 78 4.45 3.57 -13.96
N THR A 79 4.83 4.33 -12.93
CA THR A 79 3.92 4.74 -11.84
C THR A 79 2.94 5.81 -12.30
N VAL A 80 3.37 6.75 -13.16
CA VAL A 80 2.48 7.72 -13.82
C VAL A 80 1.46 6.99 -14.70
N SER A 81 1.91 6.05 -15.54
CA SER A 81 1.03 5.24 -16.39
C SER A 81 0.03 4.44 -15.56
N TYR A 82 0.49 3.87 -14.44
CA TYR A 82 -0.36 3.14 -13.50
C TYR A 82 -1.46 4.04 -12.91
N ALA A 83 -1.11 5.27 -12.49
CA ALA A 83 -2.07 6.25 -12.00
C ALA A 83 -3.07 6.69 -13.08
N LYS A 84 -2.62 6.89 -14.33
CA LYS A 84 -3.48 7.24 -15.46
C LYS A 84 -4.51 6.16 -15.76
N GLU A 85 -4.06 4.91 -15.88
CA GLU A 85 -4.96 3.77 -16.13
C GLU A 85 -5.93 3.56 -14.97
N LEU A 86 -5.50 3.76 -13.72
CA LEU A 86 -6.41 3.77 -12.56
C LEU A 86 -7.48 4.88 -12.64
N LEU A 87 -7.12 6.08 -13.08
CA LEU A 87 -8.08 7.18 -13.27
C LEU A 87 -9.12 6.83 -14.35
N SER A 88 -8.68 6.26 -15.47
CA SER A 88 -9.58 5.81 -16.54
C SER A 88 -10.52 4.69 -16.06
N GLU A 89 -9.99 3.71 -15.31
CA GLU A 89 -10.81 2.65 -14.73
C GLU A 89 -11.79 3.18 -13.67
N TYR A 90 -11.37 4.16 -12.86
CA TYR A 90 -12.25 4.84 -11.92
C TYR A 90 -13.41 5.55 -12.64
N GLU A 91 -13.11 6.34 -13.67
CA GLU A 91 -14.13 7.04 -14.45
C GLU A 91 -15.10 6.05 -15.12
N TYR A 92 -14.58 4.94 -15.66
CA TYR A 92 -15.41 3.87 -16.19
C TYR A 92 -16.33 3.25 -15.14
N ARG A 93 -15.81 2.86 -13.97
CA ARG A 93 -16.58 2.14 -12.93
C ARG A 93 -17.56 3.02 -12.17
N TYR A 94 -17.21 4.28 -11.94
CA TYR A 94 -17.95 5.19 -11.07
C TYR A 94 -18.65 6.32 -11.81
N GLU A 95 -18.44 6.45 -13.13
CA GLU A 95 -19.05 7.47 -13.99
C GLU A 95 -18.81 8.89 -13.47
N LYS A 96 -17.64 9.09 -12.85
CA LYS A 96 -17.21 10.33 -12.21
C LYS A 96 -15.72 10.52 -12.42
N LYS A 97 -15.29 11.78 -12.50
CA LYS A 97 -13.86 12.14 -12.49
C LYS A 97 -13.31 12.12 -11.07
N HIS A 98 -12.14 11.54 -10.88
CA HIS A 98 -11.44 11.59 -9.60
C HIS A 98 -10.79 12.97 -9.40
N SER A 99 -10.75 13.44 -8.16
CA SER A 99 -10.10 14.73 -7.79
C SER A 99 -8.61 14.82 -8.15
N TYR A 100 -7.92 13.70 -8.35
CA TYR A 100 -6.48 13.68 -8.61
C TYR A 100 -6.13 13.80 -10.10
N ILE A 101 -7.11 13.95 -11.00
CA ILE A 101 -6.85 14.05 -12.45
C ILE A 101 -5.82 15.15 -12.76
N ARG A 102 -5.98 16.35 -12.19
CA ARG A 102 -5.05 17.49 -12.38
C ARG A 102 -3.64 17.20 -11.86
N HIS A 103 -3.54 16.42 -10.77
CA HIS A 103 -2.24 16.02 -10.22
C HIS A 103 -1.54 15.03 -11.14
N VAL A 104 -2.25 14.00 -11.60
CA VAL A 104 -1.67 12.99 -12.51
C VAL A 104 -1.32 13.61 -13.86
N ASP A 105 -2.12 14.54 -14.38
CA ASP A 105 -1.81 15.27 -15.61
C ASP A 105 -0.48 16.02 -15.48
N TRP A 106 -0.32 16.84 -14.42
CA TRP A 106 0.92 17.56 -14.15
C TRP A 106 2.11 16.62 -13.95
N LEU A 107 1.95 15.56 -13.14
CA LEU A 107 3.00 14.57 -12.89
C LEU A 107 3.41 13.81 -14.15
N SER A 108 2.56 13.79 -15.18
CA SER A 108 2.84 13.12 -16.45
C SER A 108 3.51 14.00 -17.50
N THR A 109 3.39 15.32 -17.37
CA THR A 109 4.02 16.30 -18.25
C THR A 109 5.25 16.94 -17.64
N ASN A 110 5.50 16.70 -16.35
CA ASN A 110 6.66 17.19 -15.60
C ASN A 110 7.39 16.01 -14.95
N LYS A 111 8.71 16.04 -14.98
CA LYS A 111 9.59 15.07 -14.31
C LYS A 111 10.60 15.78 -13.42
N PRO A 112 11.01 15.19 -12.28
CA PRO A 112 12.07 15.79 -11.48
C PRO A 112 13.40 15.75 -12.24
N ASP A 113 13.96 16.90 -12.57
CA ASP A 113 15.24 17.03 -13.30
C ASP A 113 16.44 16.29 -12.67
N LYS A 114 16.45 16.17 -11.34
CA LYS A 114 17.51 15.50 -10.57
C LYS A 114 17.31 13.99 -10.44
N LEU A 115 16.20 13.44 -10.93
CA LEU A 115 15.97 11.99 -11.00
C LEU A 115 16.83 11.38 -12.12
N ASP A 116 17.37 10.19 -11.90
CA ASP A 116 18.14 9.47 -12.92
C ASP A 116 17.30 9.29 -14.20
N LYS A 117 17.87 9.70 -15.34
CA LYS A 117 17.20 9.74 -16.65
C LYS A 117 17.20 8.39 -17.36
N ALA A 118 17.78 7.35 -16.76
CA ALA A 118 17.83 6.02 -17.34
C ALA A 118 16.42 5.47 -17.64
N ASN A 119 16.27 4.86 -18.83
CA ASN A 119 15.00 4.33 -19.32
C ASN A 119 14.88 2.80 -19.20
N ASN A 120 15.64 2.20 -18.29
CA ASN A 120 15.56 0.77 -17.98
C ASN A 120 14.62 0.55 -16.80
N LEU A 121 13.48 -0.12 -17.04
CA LEU A 121 12.57 -0.48 -15.97
C LEU A 121 13.19 -1.61 -15.14
N THR A 122 13.47 -1.33 -13.87
CA THR A 122 14.00 -2.33 -12.93
C THR A 122 12.87 -3.14 -12.32
N LEU A 123 13.15 -4.39 -11.90
CA LEU A 123 12.17 -5.20 -11.18
C LEU A 123 11.70 -4.49 -9.92
N MET A 124 10.39 -4.36 -9.77
CA MET A 124 9.79 -3.68 -8.64
C MET A 124 9.85 -4.56 -7.38
N PRO A 125 10.24 -4.02 -6.21
CA PRO A 125 10.16 -4.77 -4.96
C PRO A 125 8.69 -5.06 -4.59
N VAL A 126 8.43 -6.13 -3.84
CA VAL A 126 7.05 -6.50 -3.45
C VAL A 126 6.63 -6.01 -2.06
N ALA A 127 5.51 -5.30 -2.01
CA ALA A 127 4.74 -4.72 -0.91
C ALA A 127 4.09 -5.59 0.20
N MET A 128 4.53 -6.81 0.51
CA MET A 128 3.73 -7.79 1.27
C MET A 128 4.49 -8.54 2.39
N PRO A 129 3.79 -9.30 3.27
CA PRO A 129 4.38 -10.30 4.17
C PRO A 129 5.09 -11.44 3.41
N ASP A 130 6.13 -12.00 4.02
CA ASP A 130 7.02 -12.99 3.37
C ASP A 130 6.30 -14.28 2.96
N GLN A 131 5.28 -14.71 3.71
CA GLN A 131 4.50 -15.92 3.40
C GLN A 131 3.77 -15.89 2.04
N TYR A 132 3.66 -14.73 1.39
CA TYR A 132 3.08 -14.60 0.06
C TYR A 132 4.11 -14.34 -1.04
N LYS A 133 5.37 -14.12 -0.66
CA LYS A 133 6.43 -13.72 -1.58
C LYS A 133 7.05 -14.96 -2.22
N VAL A 134 7.10 -14.98 -3.55
CA VAL A 134 8.01 -15.85 -4.28
C VAL A 134 9.43 -15.40 -3.95
N ASP A 135 10.28 -16.32 -3.48
CA ASP A 135 11.64 -16.00 -3.08
C ASP A 135 12.65 -17.01 -3.66
N PRO A 136 13.65 -16.58 -4.44
CA PRO A 136 13.91 -15.19 -4.84
C PRO A 136 12.96 -14.69 -5.96
N ILE A 137 12.69 -13.38 -5.97
CA ILE A 137 12.03 -12.71 -7.11
C ILE A 137 13.06 -12.49 -8.22
N GLN A 138 12.80 -13.04 -9.41
CA GLN A 138 13.70 -12.92 -10.56
C GLN A 138 13.01 -12.35 -11.79
N THR A 139 11.68 -12.40 -11.85
CA THR A 139 10.89 -12.00 -13.02
C THR A 139 9.65 -11.18 -12.62
N TRP A 140 9.02 -10.55 -13.61
CA TRP A 140 7.72 -9.91 -13.41
C TRP A 140 6.60 -10.92 -13.11
N ASP A 141 6.71 -12.15 -13.60
CA ASP A 141 5.78 -13.23 -13.28
C ASP A 141 5.85 -13.61 -11.80
N ASP A 142 7.04 -13.62 -11.19
CA ASP A 142 7.20 -13.86 -9.74
C ASP A 142 6.52 -12.76 -8.92
N ILE A 143 6.63 -11.51 -9.36
CA ILE A 143 5.94 -10.36 -8.75
C ILE A 143 4.42 -10.55 -8.86
N VAL A 144 3.91 -10.96 -10.04
CA VAL A 144 2.49 -11.23 -10.26
C VAL A 144 2.00 -12.37 -9.38
N ALA A 145 2.73 -13.49 -9.33
CA ALA A 145 2.39 -14.64 -8.49
C ALA A 145 2.31 -14.23 -7.02
N SER A 146 3.31 -13.49 -6.53
CA SER A 146 3.36 -13.00 -5.15
C SER A 146 2.16 -12.11 -4.83
N TYR A 147 1.86 -11.13 -5.69
CA TYR A 147 0.72 -10.25 -5.48
C TYR A 147 -0.61 -10.96 -5.58
N ARG A 148 -0.79 -11.93 -6.49
CA ARG A 148 -2.03 -12.71 -6.58
C ARG A 148 -2.24 -13.54 -5.31
N ALA A 149 -1.20 -14.21 -4.80
CA ALA A 149 -1.26 -14.94 -3.53
C ALA A 149 -1.69 -14.01 -2.37
N TYR A 150 -1.03 -12.85 -2.24
CA TYR A 150 -1.40 -11.85 -1.23
C TYR A 150 -2.82 -11.30 -1.44
N TYR A 151 -3.25 -11.12 -2.69
CA TYR A 151 -4.58 -10.59 -3.00
C TYR A 151 -5.68 -11.58 -2.61
N ILE A 152 -5.50 -12.87 -2.94
CA ILE A 152 -6.44 -13.94 -2.57
C ILE A 152 -6.54 -14.05 -1.05
N ALA A 153 -5.42 -14.13 -0.36
CA ALA A 153 -5.41 -14.35 1.09
C ALA A 153 -5.95 -13.15 1.87
N GLU A 154 -5.55 -11.93 1.49
CA GLU A 154 -5.68 -10.76 2.37
C GLU A 154 -6.63 -9.68 1.85
N LYS A 155 -7.09 -9.78 0.60
CA LYS A 155 -7.90 -8.74 -0.04
C LYS A 155 -9.23 -9.27 -0.55
N LEU A 156 -9.31 -10.55 -0.92
CA LEU A 156 -10.49 -11.17 -1.52
C LEU A 156 -11.78 -10.92 -0.74
N ARG A 157 -11.73 -11.02 0.59
CA ARG A 157 -12.91 -10.87 1.47
C ARG A 157 -13.72 -9.60 1.23
N PHE A 158 -13.08 -8.49 0.88
CA PHE A 158 -13.75 -7.22 0.62
C PHE A 158 -13.85 -6.86 -0.87
N CYS A 159 -13.42 -7.76 -1.76
CA CYS A 159 -13.44 -7.49 -3.18
C CYS A 159 -14.87 -7.42 -3.72
N THR A 160 -15.11 -6.39 -4.52
CA THR A 160 -16.29 -6.22 -5.36
C THR A 160 -15.80 -5.76 -6.74
N TYR A 161 -16.59 -6.10 -7.76
CA TYR A 161 -16.36 -5.73 -9.14
C TYR A 161 -17.69 -5.27 -9.70
N ARG A 162 -17.91 -3.95 -9.73
CA ARG A 162 -19.16 -3.33 -10.20
C ARG A 162 -19.30 -3.40 -11.72
N LYS A 163 -18.20 -3.18 -12.42
CA LYS A 163 -18.09 -3.35 -13.88
C LYS A 163 -16.90 -4.26 -14.18
N GLY A 164 -17.07 -5.12 -15.18
CA GLY A 164 -16.06 -6.11 -15.60
C GLY A 164 -16.26 -7.49 -15.01
N ASP A 165 -15.47 -8.43 -15.53
CA ASP A 165 -15.56 -9.85 -15.18
C ASP A 165 -14.87 -10.16 -13.86
N TRP A 166 -15.37 -11.20 -13.19
CA TRP A 166 -14.65 -11.81 -12.08
C TRP A 166 -13.31 -12.37 -12.59
N PRO A 167 -12.15 -11.93 -12.06
CA PRO A 167 -10.86 -12.39 -12.55
C PRO A 167 -10.73 -13.93 -12.47
N SER A 168 -10.31 -14.56 -13.56
CA SER A 168 -10.22 -16.03 -13.66
C SER A 168 -9.24 -16.68 -12.70
N TRP A 169 -8.29 -15.92 -12.17
CA TRP A 169 -7.30 -16.38 -11.19
C TRP A 169 -7.79 -16.26 -9.74
N LEU A 170 -8.95 -15.62 -9.50
CA LEU A 170 -9.59 -15.63 -8.19
C LEU A 170 -10.40 -16.93 -7.99
N PRO A 171 -10.55 -17.39 -6.74
CA PRO A 171 -11.51 -18.44 -6.40
C PRO A 171 -12.93 -18.08 -6.86
N SER A 172 -13.82 -19.07 -6.93
CA SER A 172 -15.22 -18.86 -7.29
C SER A 172 -15.84 -17.69 -6.52
N LYS A 173 -16.63 -16.86 -7.20
CA LYS A 173 -17.26 -15.67 -6.62
C LYS A 173 -17.99 -16.04 -5.32
N PRO A 174 -17.69 -15.37 -4.19
CA PRO A 174 -18.33 -15.68 -2.92
C PRO A 174 -19.85 -15.52 -3.02
N ASP A 175 -20.59 -16.47 -2.44
CA ASP A 175 -22.05 -16.34 -2.28
C ASP A 175 -22.34 -15.10 -1.41
N PRO A 176 -23.15 -14.13 -1.89
CA PRO A 176 -23.47 -12.92 -1.14
C PRO A 176 -23.98 -13.19 0.29
N LYS A 177 -24.69 -14.30 0.53
CA LYS A 177 -25.17 -14.66 1.89
C LYS A 177 -24.05 -15.02 2.85
N LYS A 178 -22.97 -15.63 2.34
CA LYS A 178 -21.79 -15.99 3.15
C LYS A 178 -20.96 -14.75 3.48
N LYS A 179 -20.89 -13.80 2.56
CA LYS A 179 -20.13 -12.55 2.70
C LYS A 179 -20.67 -11.66 3.82
N GLU A 180 -21.99 -11.48 3.93
CA GLU A 180 -22.60 -10.68 5.01
C GLU A 180 -22.29 -11.25 6.41
N LYS A 181 -22.20 -12.57 6.52
CA LYS A 181 -21.87 -13.23 7.79
C LYS A 181 -20.40 -12.99 8.17
N GLU A 182 -19.48 -13.17 7.23
CA GLU A 182 -18.04 -12.95 7.45
C GLU A 182 -17.71 -11.48 7.74
N GLU A 183 -18.37 -10.51 7.09
CA GLU A 183 -18.18 -9.08 7.34
C GLU A 183 -18.64 -8.68 8.76
N LYS A 184 -19.77 -9.22 9.22
CA LYS A 184 -20.27 -9.02 10.60
C LYS A 184 -19.30 -9.59 11.64
N GLU A 185 -18.80 -10.81 11.43
CA GLU A 185 -17.82 -11.43 12.33
C GLU A 185 -16.49 -10.64 12.37
N GLU A 186 -16.04 -10.03 11.27
CA GLU A 186 -14.81 -9.21 11.25
C GLU A 186 -15.03 -7.84 11.93
N GLU A 187 -16.20 -7.21 11.78
CA GLU A 187 -16.55 -6.00 12.52
C GLU A 187 -16.58 -6.24 14.02
N GLU A 188 -17.20 -7.34 14.46
CA GLU A 188 -17.20 -7.76 15.87
C GLU A 188 -15.76 -7.96 16.39
N LYS A 189 -14.91 -8.69 15.66
CA LYS A 189 -13.49 -8.88 16.02
C LYS A 189 -12.71 -7.56 16.08
N LYS A 190 -13.00 -6.60 15.19
CA LYS A 190 -12.37 -5.27 15.21
C LYS A 190 -12.83 -4.42 16.38
N GLU A 191 -14.11 -4.47 16.72
CA GLU A 191 -14.65 -3.80 17.90
C GLU A 191 -14.07 -4.38 19.18
N GLU A 192 -13.97 -5.71 19.27
CA GLU A 192 -13.39 -6.41 20.41
C GLU A 192 -11.92 -6.03 20.60
N LYS A 193 -11.10 -6.06 19.53
CA LYS A 193 -9.70 -5.59 19.57
C LYS A 193 -9.58 -4.13 20.00
N LYS A 194 -10.51 -3.25 19.58
CA LYS A 194 -10.56 -1.85 20.02
C LYS A 194 -10.92 -1.72 21.51
N LYS A 195 -11.86 -2.53 22.02
CA LYS A 195 -12.24 -2.56 23.43
C LYS A 195 -11.08 -3.01 24.31
N VAL A 196 -10.42 -4.11 23.93
CA VAL A 196 -9.23 -4.63 24.64
C VAL A 196 -8.12 -3.58 24.69
N LYS A 197 -7.81 -2.93 23.56
CA LYS A 197 -6.80 -1.85 23.51
C LYS A 197 -7.14 -0.69 24.46
N LYS A 198 -8.40 -0.25 24.49
CA LYS A 198 -8.86 0.80 25.42
C LYS A 198 -8.75 0.39 26.90
N MET A 199 -8.97 -0.87 27.23
CA MET A 199 -8.80 -1.36 28.61
C MET A 199 -7.33 -1.37 29.01
N VAL A 200 -6.43 -1.84 28.13
CA VAL A 200 -4.98 -1.81 28.36
C VAL A 200 -4.46 -0.38 28.57
N ASP A 201 -4.87 0.56 27.71
CA ASP A 201 -4.47 1.97 27.82
C ASP A 201 -4.99 2.63 29.13
N LYS A 202 -6.19 2.24 29.61
CA LYS A 202 -6.76 2.70 30.89
C LYS A 202 -6.06 2.11 32.11
N THR A 203 -5.62 0.86 32.04
CA THR A 203 -4.86 0.23 33.13
C THR A 203 -3.48 0.89 33.27
N ILE A 204 -2.79 1.17 32.15
CA ILE A 204 -1.49 1.84 32.16
C ILE A 204 -1.57 3.27 32.74
N THR A 205 -2.63 4.01 32.41
CA THR A 205 -2.83 5.39 32.90
C THR A 205 -3.25 5.46 34.37
N THR A 206 -3.96 4.46 34.89
CA THR A 206 -4.32 4.39 36.32
C THR A 206 -3.16 3.92 37.21
N THR A 207 -2.26 3.08 36.70
CA THR A 207 -0.99 2.77 37.39
C THR A 207 -0.04 3.98 37.46
N SER A 208 -0.10 4.91 36.49
CA SER A 208 0.69 6.14 36.50
C SER A 208 0.20 7.20 37.49
N SER A 209 -1.08 7.18 37.90
CA SER A 209 -1.65 8.16 38.84
C SER A 209 -1.68 7.67 40.29
N ARG A 210 -1.41 6.39 40.55
CA ARG A 210 -1.45 5.78 41.89
C ARG A 210 -0.11 5.24 42.42
N GLY A 211 1.00 5.46 41.72
CA GLY A 211 2.32 4.92 42.12
C GLY A 211 3.45 5.96 42.08
N ARG A 212 3.50 6.88 43.06
CA ARG A 212 4.80 7.38 43.56
C ARG A 212 5.17 6.49 44.75
N LYS A 213 6.32 5.82 44.64
CA LYS A 213 6.87 4.73 45.48
C LYS A 213 6.20 3.40 45.11
N ILE A 214 6.89 2.44 44.49
CA ILE A 214 8.01 1.68 45.05
C ILE A 214 9.01 1.30 43.95
N GLN A 215 10.30 1.30 44.31
CA GLN A 215 11.43 0.86 43.51
C GLN A 215 11.34 -0.63 43.14
N LYS A 216 12.08 -0.96 42.06
CA LYS A 216 13.01 -2.09 41.93
C LYS A 216 12.52 -3.42 41.29
N VAL A 217 13.27 -3.77 40.23
CA VAL A 217 13.64 -5.12 39.69
C VAL A 217 12.49 -5.82 38.93
N VAL A 218 12.64 -6.29 37.69
CA VAL A 218 13.60 -7.31 37.21
C VAL A 218 14.01 -7.04 35.76
N GLN A 219 15.32 -6.94 35.56
CA GLN A 219 16.03 -7.26 34.33
C GLN A 219 16.48 -8.73 34.44
N VAL A 220 16.78 -9.36 33.31
CA VAL A 220 17.52 -10.64 33.12
C VAL A 220 16.63 -11.86 32.81
N GLU A 221 16.45 -12.10 31.50
CA GLU A 221 16.60 -13.46 30.94
C GLU A 221 18.11 -13.71 30.83
N GLU A 222 18.64 -14.61 31.65
CA GLU A 222 19.84 -15.42 31.38
C GLU A 222 20.06 -16.39 32.57
N GLU A 223 20.33 -17.65 32.21
CA GLU A 223 20.88 -18.75 33.01
C GLU A 223 19.94 -19.51 33.97
N GLU A 224 19.29 -20.56 33.44
CA GLU A 224 19.09 -21.82 34.15
C GLU A 224 20.14 -22.82 33.63
N GLU A 225 21.11 -23.16 34.47
CA GLU A 225 21.62 -24.54 34.65
C GLU A 225 22.65 -24.54 35.80
N GLU A 226 22.21 -24.89 37.01
CA GLU A 226 23.10 -25.50 38.00
C GLU A 226 22.38 -26.69 38.66
N SER A 227 22.97 -27.87 38.41
CA SER A 227 23.15 -29.02 39.30
C SER A 227 22.15 -29.26 40.45
N ASP A 228 21.43 -30.36 40.34
CA ASP A 228 21.14 -31.21 41.50
C ASP A 228 22.35 -32.14 41.79
N GLU A 229 22.49 -32.43 43.08
CA GLU A 229 23.49 -33.27 43.77
C GLU A 229 23.82 -34.64 43.15
#